data_AF-A0A7X3ZJQ1-F1
#
_entry.id   AF-A0A7X3ZJQ1-F1
#
_cell.length_a   1.000
_cell.length_b   1.000
_cell.length_c   1.000
_cell.angle_alpha   90.00
_cell.angle_beta   90.00
_cell.angle_gamma   90.00
#
_symmetry.space_group_name_H-M   'P 1'
#
loop_
_entity.id
_entity.type
_entity.pdbx_description
1 polymer ?
#
loop_
_entity_poly.entity_id
_entity_poly.type
_entity_poly.pdbx_seq_one_letter_code
_entity_poly.pdbx_strand_id
1 'polypeptide(L)'
;MFLIISCGPLPPAELNVPETPNTTAEETTNTQSTPTVVNLPATATVDMIKLPYLRNAYKRKPSVRGRSALANFHLRMREFGQNSAIISNCTFDMLKAFVAHGWPPIVVFQLQNGSTFMSPVSHYDNNTKMVHLQNPNSESKRRLSYEEFEAAWDKDTTKKCMILTPRKLNKADVRKVLGKYLPADATQQINVNTR
;
A
#
# COMPACT_ATOMS: atom_id res chain seq x y z
N MET A 1 -30.72 -41.61 -15.70
CA MET A 1 -31.54 -42.35 -14.71
C MET A 1 -31.47 -41.56 -13.41
N PHE A 2 -32.57 -40.85 -13.10
CA PHE A 2 -32.72 -40.04 -11.89
C PHE A 2 -33.25 -40.93 -10.75
N LEU A 3 -32.68 -40.81 -9.55
CA LEU A 3 -33.23 -41.39 -8.32
C LEU A 3 -33.67 -40.26 -7.40
N ILE A 4 -34.89 -40.38 -6.93
CA ILE A 4 -35.72 -39.36 -6.28
C ILE A 4 -35.95 -39.82 -4.83
N ILE A 5 -35.70 -38.90 -3.88
CA ILE A 5 -36.37 -38.62 -2.57
C ILE A 5 -36.81 -39.79 -1.66
N SER A 6 -36.41 -39.75 -0.38
CA SER A 6 -37.39 -39.77 0.74
C SER A 6 -36.78 -39.36 2.10
N CYS A 7 -37.43 -38.38 2.75
CA CYS A 7 -37.22 -37.96 4.14
C CYS A 7 -38.08 -38.82 5.09
N GLY A 8 -37.56 -39.11 6.28
CA GLY A 8 -38.26 -39.72 7.41
C GLY A 8 -37.97 -38.99 8.74
N PRO A 9 -38.80 -39.15 9.78
CA PRO A 9 -39.31 -38.05 10.62
C PRO A 9 -38.48 -37.68 11.87
N LEU A 10 -38.66 -36.44 12.32
CA LEU A 10 -38.15 -35.88 13.59
C LEU A 10 -38.85 -36.48 14.83
N PRO A 11 -38.12 -36.71 15.94
CA PRO A 11 -38.74 -36.94 17.25
C PRO A 11 -39.14 -35.63 17.97
N PRO A 12 -40.18 -35.67 18.82
CA PRO A 12 -40.84 -34.50 19.42
C PRO A 12 -40.09 -33.91 20.63
N ALA A 13 -40.38 -32.63 20.87
CA ALA A 13 -39.85 -31.80 21.95
C ALA A 13 -40.48 -32.13 23.31
N GLU A 14 -39.68 -32.09 24.39
CA GLU A 14 -40.17 -31.94 25.75
C GLU A 14 -39.73 -30.59 26.32
N LEU A 15 -40.74 -29.81 26.73
CA LEU A 15 -40.60 -28.62 27.56
C LEU A 15 -40.13 -29.05 28.97
N ASN A 16 -39.17 -28.32 29.52
CA ASN A 16 -39.14 -28.03 30.95
C ASN A 16 -38.52 -26.64 31.18
N VAL A 17 -39.37 -25.72 31.64
CA VAL A 17 -38.99 -24.48 32.31
C VAL A 17 -38.98 -24.78 33.82
N PRO A 18 -38.00 -24.28 34.57
CA PRO A 18 -38.37 -23.54 35.77
C PRO A 18 -37.67 -22.17 35.90
N GLU A 19 -38.40 -21.27 36.55
CA GLU A 19 -38.16 -19.84 36.75
C GLU A 19 -36.93 -19.48 37.62
N THR A 20 -36.54 -18.22 37.47
CA THR A 20 -35.42 -17.41 38.02
C THR A 20 -35.46 -17.24 39.57
N PRO A 21 -34.36 -16.84 40.27
CA PRO A 21 -33.95 -15.42 40.27
C PRO A 21 -32.42 -15.10 40.41
N ASN A 22 -32.04 -13.96 39.81
CA ASN A 22 -30.94 -13.02 40.09
C ASN A 22 -29.67 -13.50 40.82
N THR A 23 -28.50 -13.35 40.18
CA THR A 23 -27.36 -12.54 40.69
C THR A 23 -26.32 -12.30 39.58
N THR A 24 -26.19 -11.03 39.22
CA THR A 24 -25.02 -10.27 38.76
C THR A 24 -23.68 -11.02 38.62
N ALA A 25 -23.21 -11.15 37.38
CA ALA A 25 -21.82 -10.87 36.97
C ALA A 25 -21.76 -10.92 35.44
N GLU A 26 -22.12 -9.80 34.79
CA GLU A 26 -21.70 -9.50 33.44
C GLU A 26 -20.17 -9.38 33.44
N GLU A 27 -19.46 -10.46 33.12
CA GLU A 27 -18.10 -10.35 32.61
C GLU A 27 -18.19 -10.14 31.10
N THR A 28 -18.76 -8.98 30.74
CA THR A 28 -18.60 -8.38 29.43
C THR A 28 -17.11 -8.14 29.27
N THR A 29 -16.42 -9.10 28.65
CA THR A 29 -15.08 -8.86 28.10
C THR A 29 -15.31 -7.92 26.93
N ASN A 30 -15.43 -6.65 27.29
CA ASN A 30 -15.41 -5.50 26.43
C ASN A 30 -14.01 -5.50 25.84
N THR A 31 -13.81 -6.31 24.80
CA THR A 31 -12.69 -6.16 23.88
C THR A 31 -12.99 -4.85 23.18
N GLN A 32 -12.58 -3.78 23.85
CA GLN A 32 -12.61 -2.43 23.35
C GLN A 32 -11.67 -2.45 22.16
N SER A 33 -12.23 -2.74 20.99
CA SER A 33 -11.61 -2.55 19.70
C SER A 33 -11.19 -1.09 19.65
N THR A 34 -9.96 -0.81 20.08
CA THR A 34 -9.33 0.48 19.89
C THR A 34 -9.56 0.83 18.43
N PRO A 35 -10.28 1.92 18.10
CA PRO A 35 -10.50 2.28 16.72
C PRO A 35 -9.11 2.35 16.07
N THR A 36 -8.91 1.57 15.01
CA THR A 36 -7.65 1.51 14.28
C THR A 36 -7.49 2.84 13.54
N VAL A 37 -7.04 3.87 14.26
CA VAL A 37 -6.97 5.24 13.74
C VAL A 37 -5.89 5.30 12.66
N VAL A 38 -6.33 5.43 11.40
CA VAL A 38 -5.47 5.81 10.28
C VAL A 38 -5.01 7.25 10.52
N ASN A 39 -3.72 7.46 10.77
CA ASN A 39 -3.14 8.77 11.08
C ASN A 39 -2.45 9.39 9.86
N LEU A 40 -3.13 9.36 8.70
CA LEU A 40 -2.65 9.98 7.46
C LEU A 40 -3.07 11.45 7.41
N PRO A 41 -2.15 12.40 7.14
CA PRO A 41 -2.55 13.78 6.91
C PRO A 41 -3.40 13.89 5.63
N ALA A 42 -4.29 14.88 5.58
CA ALA A 42 -5.16 15.10 4.42
C ALA A 42 -4.38 15.37 3.12
N THR A 43 -3.21 15.99 3.24
CA THR A 43 -2.28 16.22 2.12
C THR A 43 -0.84 16.07 2.58
N ALA A 44 0.03 15.61 1.69
CA ALA A 44 1.47 15.66 1.88
C ALA A 44 2.19 15.88 0.55
N THR A 45 3.37 16.50 0.63
CA THR A 45 4.23 16.77 -0.53
C THR A 45 5.67 16.48 -0.17
N VAL A 46 6.41 15.89 -1.12
CA VAL A 46 7.86 15.74 -1.07
C VAL A 46 8.47 16.63 -2.14
N ASP A 47 9.42 17.48 -1.74
CA ASP A 47 10.19 18.30 -2.65
C ASP A 47 11.30 17.47 -3.30
N MET A 48 11.00 16.93 -4.47
CA MET A 48 11.86 16.02 -5.23
C MET A 48 13.21 16.64 -5.63
N ILE A 49 13.26 17.96 -5.78
CA ILE A 49 14.47 18.69 -6.18
C ILE A 49 15.51 18.66 -5.05
N LYS A 50 15.03 18.65 -3.80
CA LYS A 50 15.84 18.55 -2.57
C LYS A 50 16.32 17.13 -2.25
N LEU A 51 16.00 16.13 -3.09
CA LEU A 51 16.40 14.73 -2.88
C LEU A 51 17.50 14.32 -3.88
N PRO A 52 18.79 14.60 -3.60
CA PRO A 52 19.88 14.37 -4.55
C PRO A 52 20.06 12.89 -4.92
N TYR A 53 19.82 11.96 -3.98
CA TYR A 53 19.89 10.52 -4.26
C TYR A 53 18.90 10.10 -5.36
N LEU A 54 17.72 10.70 -5.35
CA LEU A 54 16.64 10.40 -6.28
C LEU A 54 16.87 11.06 -7.65
N ARG A 55 17.40 12.28 -7.66
CA ARG A 55 17.88 12.94 -8.90
C ARG A 55 18.97 12.12 -9.58
N ASN A 56 19.93 11.63 -8.80
CA ASN A 56 21.00 10.77 -9.29
C ASN A 56 20.46 9.45 -9.87
N ALA A 57 19.47 8.83 -9.23
CA ALA A 57 18.81 7.62 -9.72
C ALA A 57 18.16 7.81 -11.11
N TYR A 58 17.64 9.01 -11.36
CA TYR A 58 16.94 9.38 -12.60
C TYR A 58 17.82 10.08 -13.64
N LYS A 59 19.14 10.23 -13.41
CA LYS A 59 20.07 10.84 -14.40
C LYS A 59 20.04 10.13 -15.74
N ARG A 60 19.83 8.81 -15.71
CA ARG A 60 19.54 7.98 -16.88
C ARG A 60 18.09 7.53 -16.79
N LYS A 61 17.31 7.76 -17.85
CA LYS A 61 15.90 7.37 -17.91
C LYS A 61 15.73 5.89 -17.52
N PRO A 62 14.89 5.56 -16.53
CA PRO A 62 14.62 4.18 -16.15
C PRO A 62 14.03 3.41 -17.33
N SER A 63 14.44 2.16 -17.51
CA SER A 63 13.78 1.26 -18.45
C SER A 63 12.45 0.82 -17.87
N VAL A 64 11.38 1.02 -18.64
CA VAL A 64 10.00 0.66 -18.28
C VAL A 64 9.51 -0.56 -19.04
N ARG A 65 10.43 -1.34 -19.64
CA ARG A 65 10.10 -2.50 -20.46
C ARG A 65 9.82 -3.72 -19.59
N GLY A 66 8.60 -4.25 -19.70
CA GLY A 66 8.19 -5.51 -19.11
C GLY A 66 7.88 -5.44 -17.61
N ARG A 67 7.35 -6.55 -17.08
CA ARG A 67 6.91 -6.70 -15.68
C ARG A 67 8.04 -6.60 -14.65
N SER A 68 9.30 -6.71 -15.09
CA SER A 68 10.48 -6.63 -14.24
C SER A 68 11.10 -5.24 -14.17
N ALA A 69 10.45 -4.20 -14.74
CA ALA A 69 11.01 -2.85 -14.80
C ALA A 69 11.47 -2.34 -13.42
N LEU A 70 10.63 -2.47 -12.38
CA LEU A 70 10.96 -2.02 -11.04
C LEU A 70 12.07 -2.85 -10.39
N ALA A 71 12.08 -4.18 -10.61
CA ALA A 71 13.14 -5.08 -10.15
C ALA A 71 14.50 -4.75 -10.79
N ASN A 72 14.52 -4.53 -12.10
CA ASN A 72 15.73 -4.13 -12.83
C ASN A 72 16.24 -2.78 -12.37
N PHE A 73 15.33 -1.83 -12.11
CA PHE A 73 15.70 -0.53 -11.55
C PHE A 73 16.29 -0.67 -10.15
N HIS A 74 15.71 -1.51 -9.29
CA HIS A 74 16.24 -1.82 -7.96
C HIS A 74 17.65 -2.42 -8.00
N LEU A 75 17.88 -3.44 -8.82
CA LEU A 75 19.20 -4.04 -9.00
C LEU A 75 20.23 -2.99 -9.43
N ARG A 76 19.88 -2.18 -10.43
CA ARG A 76 20.75 -1.10 -10.92
C ARG A 76 21.05 -0.05 -9.85
N MET A 77 20.07 0.32 -9.01
CA MET A 77 20.31 1.27 -7.92
C MET A 77 21.31 0.71 -6.90
N ARG A 78 21.26 -0.60 -6.64
CA ARG A 78 22.22 -1.27 -5.75
C ARG A 78 23.62 -1.36 -6.34
N GLU A 79 23.74 -1.59 -7.65
CA GLU A 79 25.04 -1.53 -8.36
C GLU A 79 25.70 -0.15 -8.22
N PHE A 80 24.90 0.92 -8.13
CA PHE A 80 25.39 2.28 -7.85
C PHE A 80 25.51 2.61 -6.36
N GLY A 81 25.42 1.62 -5.47
CA GLY A 81 25.54 1.81 -4.02
C GLY A 81 24.38 2.55 -3.37
N GLN A 82 23.23 2.70 -4.05
CA GLN A 82 22.05 3.32 -3.46
C GLN A 82 21.23 2.33 -2.64
N ASN A 83 20.77 2.77 -1.48
CA ASN A 83 19.89 1.98 -0.63
C ASN A 83 18.46 2.03 -1.19
N SER A 84 17.89 0.85 -1.44
CA SER A 84 16.51 0.73 -1.90
C SER A 84 15.82 -0.49 -1.33
N ALA A 85 14.50 -0.44 -1.35
CA ALA A 85 13.64 -1.57 -1.06
C ALA A 85 12.52 -1.65 -2.08
N ILE A 86 12.20 -2.86 -2.54
CA ILE A 86 10.93 -3.15 -3.23
C ILE A 86 9.95 -3.66 -2.19
N ILE A 87 8.78 -3.03 -2.14
CA ILE A 87 7.64 -3.48 -1.37
C ILE A 87 6.63 -4.08 -2.35
N SER A 88 6.19 -5.30 -2.08
CA SER A 88 5.10 -5.97 -2.81
C SER A 88 3.82 -5.91 -1.99
N ASN A 89 2.67 -5.99 -2.68
CA ASN A 89 1.35 -5.78 -2.10
C ASN A 89 1.20 -4.35 -1.52
N CYS A 90 1.77 -3.34 -2.19
CA CYS A 90 1.55 -1.96 -1.81
C CYS A 90 0.09 -1.59 -2.06
N THR A 91 -0.56 -0.99 -1.07
CA THR A 91 -1.85 -0.30 -1.26
C THR A 91 -1.60 1.18 -1.57
N PHE A 92 -2.62 1.88 -2.06
CA PHE A 92 -2.48 3.31 -2.30
C PHE A 92 -2.23 4.08 -1.00
N ASP A 93 -2.83 3.67 0.12
CA ASP A 93 -2.59 4.29 1.43
C ASP A 93 -1.15 4.09 1.92
N MET A 94 -0.48 2.98 1.57
CA MET A 94 0.96 2.84 1.82
C MET A 94 1.77 3.85 1.01
N LEU A 95 1.41 4.11 -0.25
CA LEU A 95 2.08 5.15 -1.03
C LEU A 95 1.92 6.51 -0.36
N LYS A 96 0.70 6.85 0.10
CA LYS A 96 0.44 8.08 0.85
C LYS A 96 1.26 8.14 2.14
N ALA A 97 1.35 7.04 2.89
CA ALA A 97 2.14 6.98 4.12
C ALA A 97 3.63 7.24 3.86
N PHE A 98 4.20 6.69 2.78
CA PHE A 98 5.57 6.99 2.40
C PHE A 98 5.75 8.47 2.00
N VAL A 99 4.84 9.04 1.20
CA VAL A 99 4.87 10.47 0.85
C VAL A 99 4.78 11.35 2.11
N ALA A 100 3.87 11.04 3.03
CA ALA A 100 3.71 11.74 4.31
C ALA A 100 4.93 11.62 5.23
N HIS A 101 5.71 10.55 5.08
CA HIS A 101 7.00 10.38 5.76
C HIS A 101 8.15 11.15 5.10
N GLY A 102 8.00 11.57 3.84
CA GLY A 102 9.07 12.18 3.05
C GLY A 102 9.83 11.19 2.16
N TRP A 103 9.36 9.96 2.02
CA TRP A 103 9.92 8.96 1.10
C TRP A 103 9.03 8.84 -0.12
N PRO A 104 9.41 9.42 -1.27
CA PRO A 104 8.56 9.36 -2.46
C PRO A 104 8.61 7.94 -3.06
N PRO A 105 7.50 7.17 -3.02
CA PRO A 105 7.50 5.81 -3.55
C PRO A 105 7.48 5.84 -5.07
N ILE A 106 8.31 5.01 -5.68
CA ILE A 106 8.46 4.84 -7.12
C ILE A 106 7.56 3.70 -7.55
N VAL A 107 6.70 4.00 -8.52
CA VAL A 107 5.74 3.04 -9.08
C VAL A 107 5.91 2.95 -10.59
N VAL A 108 5.53 1.80 -11.14
CA VAL A 108 5.30 1.64 -12.57
C VAL A 108 3.80 1.71 -12.81
N PHE A 109 3.38 2.49 -13.79
CA PHE A 109 1.96 2.64 -14.13
C PHE A 109 1.80 2.79 -15.65
N GLN A 110 0.65 2.36 -16.16
CA GLN A 110 0.33 2.40 -17.58
C GLN A 110 -0.89 3.29 -17.82
N LEU A 111 -0.70 4.37 -18.57
CA LEU A 111 -1.78 5.26 -18.96
C LEU A 111 -2.76 4.55 -19.92
N GLN A 112 -3.95 5.12 -20.08
CA GLN A 112 -4.99 4.59 -20.98
C GLN A 112 -4.51 4.46 -22.44
N ASN A 113 -3.62 5.36 -22.89
CA ASN A 113 -3.00 5.29 -24.22
C ASN A 113 -1.91 4.20 -24.36
N GLY A 114 -1.77 3.30 -23.39
CA GLY A 114 -0.79 2.20 -23.38
C GLY A 114 0.63 2.60 -22.95
N SER A 115 0.92 3.90 -22.80
CA SER A 115 2.25 4.37 -22.41
C SER A 115 2.57 4.00 -20.96
N THR A 116 3.67 3.29 -20.76
CA THR A 116 4.15 2.89 -19.43
C THR A 116 5.19 3.87 -18.90
N PHE A 117 5.08 4.22 -17.63
CA PHE A 117 5.98 5.15 -16.95
C PHE A 117 6.46 4.56 -15.63
N MET A 118 7.66 4.93 -15.22
CA MET A 118 8.16 4.72 -13.88
C MET A 118 8.45 6.07 -13.26
N SER A 119 7.67 6.45 -12.27
CA SER A 119 7.78 7.76 -11.64
C SER A 119 7.57 7.66 -10.13
N PRO A 120 8.29 8.47 -9.34
CA PRO A 120 7.95 8.68 -7.95
C PRO A 120 6.63 9.44 -7.81
N VAL A 121 5.86 9.06 -6.79
CA VAL A 121 4.74 9.84 -6.27
C VAL A 121 5.31 10.92 -5.35
N SER A 122 5.06 12.18 -5.68
CA SER A 122 5.61 13.33 -4.96
C SER A 122 4.57 14.04 -4.09
N HIS A 123 3.28 13.85 -4.36
CA HIS A 123 2.21 14.54 -3.63
C HIS A 123 0.91 13.76 -3.69
N TYR A 124 0.10 13.87 -2.63
CA TYR A 124 -1.31 13.52 -2.65
C TYR A 124 -2.13 14.57 -1.91
N ASP A 125 -3.39 14.69 -2.30
CA ASP A 125 -4.38 15.54 -1.62
C ASP A 125 -5.73 14.82 -1.58
N ASN A 126 -6.18 14.47 -0.38
CA ASN A 126 -7.45 13.78 -0.14
C ASN A 126 -8.66 14.71 -0.36
N ASN A 127 -8.48 16.03 -0.26
CA ASN A 127 -9.58 16.99 -0.47
C ASN A 127 -9.94 17.08 -1.95
N THR A 128 -8.92 17.15 -2.82
CA THR A 128 -9.10 17.20 -4.27
C THR A 128 -9.07 15.83 -4.94
N LYS A 129 -8.73 14.77 -4.19
CA LYS A 129 -8.54 13.38 -4.67
C LYS A 129 -7.53 13.31 -5.83
N MET A 130 -6.44 14.05 -5.71
CA MET A 130 -5.39 14.12 -6.74
C MET A 130 -4.06 13.60 -6.22
N VAL A 131 -3.32 12.95 -7.13
CA VAL A 131 -1.95 12.50 -6.89
C VAL A 131 -1.04 13.10 -7.94
N HIS A 132 0.17 13.52 -7.53
CA HIS A 132 1.18 14.02 -8.46
C HIS A 132 2.36 13.06 -8.55
N LEU A 133 2.76 12.78 -9.79
CA LEU A 133 3.94 12.02 -10.14
C LEU A 133 4.95 12.97 -10.76
N GLN A 134 6.18 12.98 -10.24
CA GLN A 134 7.19 13.93 -10.67
C GLN A 134 8.49 13.21 -11.01
N ASN A 135 9.01 13.44 -12.23
CA ASN A 135 10.37 13.05 -12.55
C ASN A 135 11.33 13.93 -11.73
N PRO A 136 12.24 13.36 -10.92
CA PRO A 136 13.15 14.13 -10.07
C PRO A 136 14.04 15.13 -10.82
N ASN A 137 14.28 14.91 -12.11
CA ASN A 137 15.10 15.77 -12.97
C ASN A 137 14.27 16.73 -13.85
N SER A 138 12.98 16.87 -13.56
CA SER A 138 12.11 17.82 -14.24
C SER A 138 11.18 18.50 -13.23
N GLU A 139 10.87 19.76 -13.50
CA GLU A 139 9.81 20.47 -12.77
C GLU A 139 8.41 20.03 -13.22
N SER A 140 8.32 19.33 -14.35
CA SER A 140 7.05 18.78 -14.83
C SER A 140 6.49 17.75 -13.86
N LYS A 141 5.23 17.99 -13.49
CA LYS A 141 4.42 17.09 -12.66
C LYS A 141 3.29 16.56 -13.52
N ARG A 142 3.05 15.26 -13.44
CA ARG A 142 1.82 14.66 -13.95
C ARG A 142 0.82 14.58 -12.81
N ARG A 143 -0.33 15.20 -13.01
CA ARG A 143 -1.46 15.16 -12.08
C ARG A 143 -2.48 14.15 -12.59
N LEU A 144 -2.92 13.26 -11.71
CA LEU A 144 -3.97 12.26 -11.96
C LEU A 144 -4.97 12.32 -10.83
N SER A 145 -6.24 12.02 -11.11
CA SER A 145 -7.19 11.69 -10.04
C SER A 145 -6.78 10.38 -9.36
N TYR A 146 -7.30 10.12 -8.16
CA TYR A 146 -7.08 8.85 -7.47
C TYR A 146 -7.56 7.66 -8.30
N GLU A 147 -8.75 7.77 -8.89
CA GLU A 147 -9.32 6.73 -9.75
C GLU A 147 -8.45 6.49 -11.00
N GLU A 148 -8.01 7.53 -11.68
CA GLU A 148 -7.12 7.42 -12.85
C GLU A 148 -5.79 6.77 -12.49
N PHE A 149 -5.23 7.14 -11.33
CA PHE A 149 -3.97 6.58 -10.85
C PHE A 149 -4.12 5.11 -10.50
N GLU A 150 -5.14 4.74 -9.72
CA GLU A 150 -5.37 3.35 -9.33
C GLU A 150 -5.67 2.48 -10.57
N ALA A 151 -6.48 2.97 -11.52
CA ALA A 151 -6.71 2.27 -12.78
C ALA A 151 -5.43 2.11 -13.63
N ALA A 152 -4.53 3.10 -13.61
CA ALA A 152 -3.26 3.03 -14.32
C ALA A 152 -2.22 2.14 -13.61
N TRP A 153 -2.27 2.07 -12.28
CA TRP A 153 -1.36 1.30 -11.45
C TRP A 153 -1.77 -0.17 -11.34
N ASP A 154 -3.07 -0.47 -11.26
CA ASP A 154 -3.62 -1.83 -11.15
C ASP A 154 -3.38 -2.70 -12.38
N LYS A 155 -3.10 -2.08 -13.53
CA LYS A 155 -2.62 -2.79 -14.73
C LYS A 155 -1.28 -3.48 -14.51
N ASP A 156 -0.49 -3.04 -13.55
CA ASP A 156 0.64 -3.80 -13.02
C ASP A 156 0.13 -4.77 -11.95
N THR A 157 -0.02 -6.04 -12.35
CA THR A 157 -0.59 -7.12 -11.51
C THR A 157 0.17 -7.40 -10.22
N THR A 158 1.31 -6.73 -9.99
CA THR A 158 2.15 -6.96 -8.82
C THR A 158 1.96 -5.93 -7.70
N LYS A 159 1.25 -4.82 -7.94
CA LYS A 159 1.09 -3.68 -7.01
C LYS A 159 2.36 -3.40 -6.20
N LYS A 160 3.50 -3.34 -6.89
CA LYS A 160 4.80 -3.09 -6.28
C LYS A 160 5.08 -1.61 -6.23
N CYS A 161 5.79 -1.21 -5.19
CA CYS A 161 6.38 0.11 -5.07
C CYS A 161 7.83 -0.02 -4.59
N MET A 162 8.68 0.92 -4.98
CA MET A 162 10.08 0.95 -4.58
C MET A 162 10.37 2.25 -3.86
N ILE A 163 11.15 2.20 -2.79
CA ILE A 163 11.64 3.37 -2.08
C ILE A 163 13.17 3.42 -2.21
N LEU A 164 13.68 4.64 -2.39
CA LEU A 164 15.10 4.97 -2.37
C LEU A 164 15.38 5.86 -1.16
N THR A 165 16.48 5.60 -0.47
CA THR A 165 16.87 6.36 0.73
C THR A 165 18.38 6.60 0.76
N PRO A 166 18.82 7.66 1.46
CA PRO A 166 20.25 7.89 1.69
C PRO A 166 20.84 6.88 2.69
N ARG A 167 20.01 6.34 3.60
CA ARG A 167 20.43 5.37 4.63
C ARG A 167 19.97 3.96 4.27
N LYS A 168 20.70 2.96 4.79
CA LYS A 168 20.35 1.55 4.64
C LYS A 168 18.93 1.30 5.17
N LEU A 169 18.08 0.73 4.32
CA LEU A 169 16.74 0.32 4.68
C LEU A 169 16.74 -1.15 5.08
N ASN A 170 16.00 -1.46 6.14
CA ASN A 170 15.60 -2.82 6.47
C ASN A 170 14.07 -2.93 6.57
N LYS A 171 13.58 -4.17 6.70
CA LYS A 171 12.14 -4.44 6.80
C LYS A 171 11.48 -3.80 8.02
N ALA A 172 12.21 -3.69 9.14
CA ALA A 172 11.69 -3.06 10.36
C ALA A 172 11.51 -1.54 10.17
N ASP A 173 12.41 -0.87 9.46
CA ASP A 173 12.29 0.57 9.15
C ASP A 173 11.02 0.84 8.34
N VAL A 174 10.77 0.05 7.30
CA VAL A 174 9.59 0.18 6.45
C VAL A 174 8.31 0.00 7.27
N ARG A 175 8.25 -1.07 8.09
CA ARG A 175 7.10 -1.33 8.95
C ARG A 175 6.89 -0.24 10.00
N LYS A 176 7.98 0.28 10.59
CA LYS A 176 7.93 1.38 11.56
C LYS A 176 7.35 2.65 10.93
N VAL A 177 7.77 2.98 9.71
CA VAL A 177 7.21 4.12 8.97
C VAL A 177 5.73 3.90 8.70
N LEU A 178 5.35 2.76 8.13
CA LEU A 178 3.94 2.48 7.82
C LEU A 178 3.06 2.49 9.07
N GLY A 179 3.50 1.87 10.16
CA GLY A 179 2.76 1.80 11.43
C GLY A 179 2.55 3.15 12.13
N LYS A 180 3.23 4.22 11.70
CA LYS A 180 2.94 5.59 12.15
C LYS A 180 1.64 6.13 11.55
N TYR A 181 1.28 5.69 10.35
CA TYR A 181 0.20 6.26 9.54
C TYR A 181 -0.95 5.27 9.32
N LEU A 182 -0.66 3.98 9.31
CA LEU A 182 -1.59 2.91 8.96
C LEU A 182 -1.81 1.96 10.14
N PRO A 183 -2.99 1.33 10.20
CA PRO A 183 -3.27 0.30 11.18
C PRO A 183 -2.40 -0.94 10.95
N ALA A 184 -2.18 -1.73 12.00
CA ALA A 184 -1.21 -2.82 11.98
C ALA A 184 -1.55 -3.90 10.94
N ASP A 185 -2.83 -4.23 10.81
CA ASP A 185 -3.41 -5.16 9.84
C ASP A 185 -3.07 -4.80 8.39
N ALA A 186 -3.11 -3.51 8.02
CA ALA A 186 -2.75 -3.04 6.70
C ALA A 186 -1.31 -3.39 6.31
N THR A 187 -0.40 -3.55 7.28
CA THR A 187 1.02 -3.82 7.03
C THR A 187 1.42 -5.29 7.13
N GLN A 188 0.51 -6.19 7.52
CA GLN A 188 0.86 -7.60 7.76
C GLN A 188 1.27 -8.34 6.49
N GLN A 189 0.62 -8.04 5.38
CA GLN A 189 0.75 -8.77 4.12
C GLN A 189 1.88 -8.24 3.20
N ILE A 190 2.62 -7.22 3.63
CA ILE A 190 3.66 -6.63 2.79
C ILE A 190 4.92 -7.52 2.78
N ASN A 191 5.50 -7.68 1.59
CA ASN A 191 6.83 -8.25 1.44
C ASN A 191 7.82 -7.14 1.10
N VAL A 192 8.88 -7.01 1.88
CA VAL A 192 9.94 -6.02 1.69
C VAL A 192 11.20 -6.73 1.27
N ASN A 193 11.60 -6.55 0.02
CA ASN A 193 12.90 -7.00 -0.48
C ASN A 193 13.91 -5.85 -0.48
N THR A 194 14.98 -5.99 0.29
CA THR A 194 16.13 -5.08 0.32
C THR A 194 17.40 -5.74 -0.24
N ARG A 195 17.29 -6.97 -0.74
CA ARG A 195 18.38 -7.86 -1.13
C ARG A 195 18.41 -8.16 -2.61
#